data_AF-A0A818XXF8-F1
#
_entry.id   AF-A0A818XXF8-F1
#
_cell.length_a   1.000
_cell.length_b   1.000
_cell.length_c   1.000
_cell.angle_alpha   90.00
_cell.angle_beta   90.00
_cell.angle_gamma   90.00
#
_symmetry.space_group_name_H-M   'P 1'
#
loop_
_entity.id
_entity.type
_entity.pdbx_description
1 polymer ?
#
loop_
_entity_poly.entity_id
_entity_poly.type
_entity_poly.pdbx_seq_one_letter_code
_entity_poly.pdbx_strand_id
1 'polypeptide(L)'
;TDESDPQLAGLTNRIKDEIDGKGWYRIGKLMLKVGHFDQAEELYNELLKNASDGSERAHIYHMLGMMNYHLGEYQQAVTFYEKSLEIYRKKLPEDDASLAPTYGNIGGVYDNMGEYSKALEYYGKSLKIRENVLPPTHPDLA
;
A
#
# COMPACT_ATOMS: atom_id res chain seq x y z
N THR A 1 -10.04 19.44 -6.68
CA THR A 1 -11.23 18.99 -7.42
C THR A 1 -12.34 18.84 -6.42
N ASP A 2 -13.53 19.31 -6.78
CA ASP A 2 -14.64 19.61 -5.86
C ASP A 2 -15.04 18.38 -5.00
N GLU A 3 -14.92 18.52 -3.68
CA GLU A 3 -15.34 17.52 -2.67
C GLU A 3 -16.85 17.25 -2.69
N SER A 4 -17.61 18.01 -3.48
CA SER A 4 -19.06 17.96 -3.55
C SER A 4 -19.64 17.03 -4.61
N ASP A 5 -18.86 16.22 -5.35
CA ASP A 5 -19.41 15.33 -6.39
C ASP A 5 -20.38 14.29 -5.77
N PRO A 6 -21.71 14.50 -5.90
CA PRO A 6 -22.70 13.65 -5.27
C PRO A 6 -22.75 12.26 -5.93
N GLN A 7 -22.24 12.15 -7.17
CA GLN A 7 -22.14 10.87 -7.85
C GLN A 7 -21.06 10.00 -7.22
N LEU A 8 -19.93 10.57 -6.81
CA LEU A 8 -18.83 9.82 -6.21
C LEU A 8 -19.14 9.36 -4.77
N ALA A 9 -19.79 10.21 -3.97
CA ALA A 9 -20.26 9.84 -2.63
C ALA A 9 -21.37 8.76 -2.71
N GLY A 10 -22.30 8.91 -3.66
CA GLY A 10 -23.32 7.91 -3.96
C GLY A 10 -22.73 6.59 -4.47
N LEU A 11 -21.67 6.66 -5.29
CA LEU A 11 -20.93 5.48 -5.76
C LEU A 11 -20.24 4.77 -4.60
N THR A 12 -19.55 5.51 -3.73
CA THR A 12 -18.83 4.97 -2.58
C THR A 12 -19.78 4.23 -1.64
N ASN A 13 -20.96 4.80 -1.35
CA ASN A 13 -21.96 4.15 -0.50
C ASN A 13 -22.66 2.96 -1.18
N ARG A 14 -23.01 3.04 -2.48
CA ARG A 14 -23.57 1.88 -3.20
C ARG A 14 -22.59 0.73 -3.30
N ILE A 15 -21.32 1.06 -3.52
CA ILE A 15 -20.24 0.09 -3.50
C ILE A 15 -20.05 -0.48 -2.07
N LYS A 16 -20.41 0.27 -1.01
CA LYS A 16 -20.42 -0.27 0.36
C LYS A 16 -21.24 -1.51 0.55
N ASP A 17 -22.34 -1.55 -0.17
CA ASP A 17 -23.32 -2.60 -0.03
C ASP A 17 -23.18 -3.67 -1.13
N GLU A 18 -22.52 -3.36 -2.26
CA GLU A 18 -22.51 -4.22 -3.45
C GLU A 18 -21.24 -5.07 -3.65
N ILE A 19 -20.07 -4.72 -3.08
CA ILE A 19 -18.83 -5.47 -3.40
C ILE A 19 -18.34 -6.36 -2.26
N ASP A 20 -18.34 -7.66 -2.54
CA ASP A 20 -17.77 -8.72 -1.72
C ASP A 20 -16.24 -8.65 -1.64
N GLY A 21 -15.72 -8.60 -0.41
CA GLY A 21 -14.38 -8.99 0.05
C GLY A 21 -13.14 -8.26 -0.49
N LYS A 22 -13.13 -7.71 -1.71
CA LYS A 22 -11.91 -7.19 -2.38
C LYS A 22 -12.12 -5.99 -3.32
N GLY A 23 -13.36 -5.55 -3.58
CA GLY A 23 -13.62 -4.38 -4.44
C GLY A 23 -13.03 -3.08 -3.94
N TRP A 24 -13.01 -2.94 -2.62
CA TRP A 24 -12.57 -1.75 -1.91
C TRP A 24 -11.17 -1.28 -2.24
N TYR A 25 -10.24 -2.22 -2.37
CA TYR A 25 -8.85 -1.90 -2.69
C TYR A 25 -8.73 -1.21 -4.05
N ARG A 26 -9.56 -1.60 -5.03
CA ARG A 26 -9.57 -0.99 -6.37
C ARG A 26 -10.08 0.44 -6.31
N ILE A 27 -11.07 0.70 -5.47
CA ILE A 27 -11.70 2.02 -5.34
C ILE A 27 -10.82 2.98 -4.59
N GLY A 28 -10.26 2.56 -3.45
CA GLY A 28 -9.26 3.36 -2.76
C GLY A 28 -8.11 3.72 -3.72
N LYS A 29 -7.59 2.74 -4.49
CA LYS A 29 -6.55 3.01 -5.50
C LYS A 29 -7.01 3.97 -6.59
N LEU A 30 -8.27 3.90 -7.03
CA LEU A 30 -8.84 4.86 -7.98
C LEU A 30 -8.93 6.25 -7.37
N MET A 31 -9.45 6.38 -6.13
CA MET A 31 -9.52 7.63 -5.37
C MET A 31 -8.14 8.29 -5.26
N LEU A 32 -7.10 7.52 -4.94
CA LEU A 32 -5.71 8.02 -4.93
C LEU A 32 -5.26 8.54 -6.30
N LYS A 33 -5.62 7.86 -7.39
CA LYS A 33 -5.26 8.28 -8.76
C LYS A 33 -5.97 9.56 -9.21
N VAL A 34 -7.22 9.75 -8.79
CA VAL A 34 -8.01 10.94 -9.15
C VAL A 34 -7.84 12.09 -8.14
N GLY A 35 -7.03 11.89 -7.09
CA GLY A 35 -6.68 12.91 -6.11
C GLY A 35 -7.71 13.10 -4.98
N HIS A 36 -8.63 12.15 -4.78
CA HIS A 36 -9.58 12.16 -3.66
C HIS A 36 -8.96 11.50 -2.42
N PHE A 37 -7.92 12.13 -1.88
CA PHE A 37 -7.14 11.56 -0.77
C PHE A 37 -7.95 11.45 0.54
N ASP A 38 -8.78 12.45 0.87
CA ASP A 38 -9.57 12.44 2.11
C ASP A 38 -10.59 11.29 2.13
N GLN A 39 -11.25 11.04 0.99
CA GLN A 39 -12.19 9.93 0.84
C GLN A 39 -11.47 8.57 0.89
N ALA A 40 -10.28 8.48 0.29
CA ALA A 40 -9.46 7.28 0.38
C ALA A 40 -9.05 7.00 1.84
N GLU A 41 -8.67 8.04 2.59
CA GLU A 41 -8.31 7.94 4.00
C GLU A 41 -9.51 7.47 4.85
N GLU A 42 -10.68 8.09 4.69
CA GLU A 42 -11.90 7.68 5.41
C GLU A 42 -12.22 6.21 5.14
N LEU A 43 -12.17 5.80 3.86
CA LEU A 43 -12.40 4.42 3.46
C LEU A 43 -11.39 3.47 4.11
N TYR A 44 -10.10 3.77 4.04
CA TYR A 44 -9.06 2.88 4.60
C TYR A 44 -9.14 2.79 6.12
N ASN A 45 -9.45 3.89 6.82
CA ASN A 45 -9.66 3.88 8.26
C ASN A 45 -10.88 3.04 8.66
N GLU A 46 -11.96 3.10 7.88
CA GLU A 46 -13.14 2.29 8.14
C GLU A 46 -12.91 0.80 7.86
N LEU A 47 -12.21 0.48 6.77
CA LEU A 47 -11.79 -0.90 6.48
C LEU A 47 -10.87 -1.44 7.58
N LEU A 48 -9.97 -0.61 8.11
CA LEU A 48 -9.04 -1.02 9.17
C LEU A 48 -9.77 -1.41 10.46
N LYS A 49 -10.82 -0.67 10.83
CA LYS A 49 -11.66 -0.99 11.99
C LYS A 49 -12.40 -2.31 11.82
N ASN A 50 -12.87 -2.58 10.60
CA ASN A 50 -13.69 -3.75 10.28
C ASN A 50 -12.86 -4.95 9.77
N ALA A 51 -11.53 -4.85 9.76
CA ALA A 51 -10.67 -5.89 9.21
C ALA A 51 -10.79 -7.21 9.99
N SER A 52 -11.19 -8.26 9.27
CA SER A 52 -11.53 -9.57 9.84
C SER A 52 -10.29 -10.38 10.22
N ASP A 53 -9.16 -10.13 9.54
CA ASP A 53 -7.90 -10.80 9.83
C ASP A 53 -6.67 -9.90 9.64
N GLY A 54 -5.50 -10.43 10.03
CA GLY A 54 -4.23 -9.71 9.87
C GLY A 54 -3.82 -9.46 8.40
N SER A 55 -4.22 -10.32 7.47
CA SER A 55 -3.87 -10.16 6.06
C SER A 55 -4.62 -8.98 5.44
N GLU A 56 -5.90 -8.79 5.77
CA GLU A 56 -6.66 -7.58 5.43
C GLU A 56 -6.03 -6.33 6.04
N ARG A 57 -5.72 -6.35 7.35
CA ARG A 57 -5.04 -5.22 8.01
C ARG A 57 -3.72 -4.87 7.33
N ALA A 58 -2.92 -5.86 6.96
CA ALA A 58 -1.65 -5.66 6.29
C ALA A 58 -1.82 -4.99 4.92
N HIS A 59 -2.81 -5.41 4.12
CA HIS A 59 -3.14 -4.75 2.86
C HIS A 59 -3.62 -3.30 3.07
N ILE A 60 -4.47 -3.06 4.06
CA ILE A 60 -4.99 -1.71 4.37
C ILE A 60 -3.86 -0.79 4.82
N TYR A 61 -2.95 -1.25 5.68
CA TYR A 61 -1.76 -0.50 6.04
C TYR A 61 -0.86 -0.21 4.84
N HIS A 62 -0.68 -1.16 3.91
CA HIS A 62 0.06 -0.87 2.69
C HIS A 62 -0.60 0.25 1.86
N MET A 63 -1.93 0.25 1.74
CA MET A 63 -2.65 1.30 1.01
C MET A 63 -2.53 2.68 1.70
N LEU A 64 -2.64 2.73 3.03
CA LEU A 64 -2.38 3.95 3.81
C LEU A 64 -0.95 4.46 3.62
N GLY A 65 0.03 3.55 3.52
CA GLY A 65 1.41 3.89 3.19
C GLY A 65 1.54 4.55 1.82
N MET A 66 0.88 3.98 0.80
CA MET A 66 0.85 4.55 -0.55
C MET A 66 0.20 5.93 -0.60
N MET A 67 -0.93 6.09 0.10
CA MET A 67 -1.63 7.36 0.20
C MET A 67 -0.73 8.45 0.81
N ASN A 68 -0.12 8.17 1.96
CA ASN A 68 0.76 9.12 2.63
C ASN A 68 1.99 9.46 1.79
N TYR A 69 2.53 8.49 1.03
CA TYR A 69 3.59 8.76 0.06
C TYR A 69 3.15 9.77 -1.01
N HIS A 70 1.95 9.61 -1.57
CA HIS A 70 1.41 10.55 -2.55
C HIS A 70 1.13 11.95 -1.99
N LEU A 71 0.82 12.04 -0.68
CA LEU A 71 0.64 13.30 0.03
C LEU A 71 1.97 13.97 0.44
N GLY A 72 3.12 13.30 0.26
CA GLY A 72 4.42 13.78 0.73
C GLY A 72 4.67 13.55 2.23
N GLU A 73 3.75 12.86 2.91
CA GLU A 73 3.81 12.51 4.33
C GLU A 73 4.71 11.28 4.54
N TYR A 74 5.98 11.41 4.15
CA TYR A 74 6.91 10.28 4.02
C TYR A 74 7.12 9.49 5.32
N GLN A 75 7.22 10.16 6.48
CA GLN A 75 7.39 9.46 7.75
C GLN A 75 6.17 8.61 8.13
N GLN A 76 4.97 9.09 7.79
CA GLN A 76 3.73 8.34 7.99
C GLN A 76 3.66 7.16 7.01
N ALA A 77 4.08 7.38 5.77
CA ALA A 77 4.15 6.33 4.76
C ALA A 77 5.04 5.15 5.22
N VAL A 78 6.25 5.43 5.71
CA VAL A 78 7.15 4.40 6.28
C VAL A 78 6.45 3.67 7.42
N THR A 79 5.85 4.40 8.37
CA THR A 79 5.20 3.80 9.54
C THR A 79 4.10 2.81 9.13
N PHE A 80 3.30 3.15 8.12
CA PHE A 80 2.25 2.27 7.63
C PHE A 80 2.79 1.06 6.86
N TYR A 81 3.80 1.24 6.02
CA TYR A 81 4.46 0.12 5.35
C TYR A 81 5.13 -0.85 6.33
N GLU A 82 5.76 -0.34 7.40
CA GLU A 82 6.36 -1.17 8.45
C GLU A 82 5.30 -1.98 9.22
N LYS A 83 4.15 -1.38 9.56
CA LYS A 83 3.02 -2.11 10.14
C LYS A 83 2.51 -3.23 9.23
N SER A 84 2.46 -2.98 7.92
CA SER A 84 2.11 -3.99 6.92
C SER A 84 3.12 -5.15 6.92
N LEU A 85 4.42 -4.85 6.86
CA LEU A 85 5.50 -5.85 6.90
C LEU A 85 5.50 -6.65 8.20
N GLU A 86 5.28 -6.01 9.35
CA GLU A 86 5.26 -6.70 10.65
C GLU A 86 4.22 -7.83 10.66
N ILE A 87 3.04 -7.57 10.09
CA ILE A 87 1.98 -8.57 10.02
C ILE A 87 2.33 -9.68 9.02
N TYR A 88 2.82 -9.32 7.82
CA TYR A 88 3.19 -10.34 6.84
C TYR A 88 4.33 -11.22 7.30
N ARG A 89 5.37 -10.67 7.94
CA ARG A 89 6.51 -11.43 8.47
C ARG A 89 6.13 -12.42 9.58
N LYS A 90 5.00 -12.21 10.27
CA LYS A 90 4.47 -13.18 11.23
C LYS A 90 3.77 -14.36 10.55
N LYS A 91 3.36 -14.23 9.29
CA LYS A 91 2.56 -15.22 8.55
C LYS A 91 3.31 -15.89 7.41
N LEU A 92 4.30 -15.21 6.84
CA LEU A 92 4.99 -15.59 5.61
C LEU A 92 6.47 -15.81 5.86
N PRO A 93 7.13 -16.68 5.07
CA PRO A 93 8.59 -16.78 5.03
C PRO A 93 9.25 -15.42 4.74
N GLU A 94 10.48 -15.23 5.21
CA GLU A 94 11.20 -13.94 5.01
C GLU A 94 11.49 -13.63 3.54
N ASP A 95 11.52 -14.64 2.68
CA ASP A 95 11.75 -14.58 1.25
C ASP A 95 10.48 -14.67 0.41
N ASP A 96 9.30 -14.53 1.03
CA ASP A 96 8.03 -14.56 0.31
C ASP A 96 7.93 -13.39 -0.68
N ALA A 97 7.57 -13.70 -1.93
CA ALA A 97 7.46 -12.75 -3.02
C ALA A 97 6.50 -11.58 -2.71
N SER A 98 5.51 -11.79 -1.85
CA SER A 98 4.55 -10.76 -1.48
C SER A 98 5.14 -9.64 -0.61
N LEU A 99 6.34 -9.84 -0.03
CA LEU A 99 7.04 -8.83 0.77
C LEU A 99 7.80 -7.82 -0.10
N ALA A 100 8.21 -8.23 -1.30
CA ALA A 100 9.07 -7.42 -2.17
C ALA A 100 8.46 -6.04 -2.52
N PRO A 101 7.16 -5.91 -2.87
CA PRO A 101 6.58 -4.60 -3.15
C PRO A 101 6.64 -3.65 -1.97
N THR A 102 6.37 -4.13 -0.76
CA THR A 102 6.40 -3.26 0.44
C THR A 102 7.81 -2.81 0.77
N TYR A 103 8.81 -3.69 0.67
CA TYR A 103 10.22 -3.27 0.80
C TYR A 103 10.63 -2.24 -0.25
N GLY A 104 10.23 -2.43 -1.51
CA GLY A 104 10.51 -1.48 -2.59
C GLY A 104 9.86 -0.11 -2.35
N ASN A 105 8.62 -0.10 -1.86
CA ASN A 105 7.93 1.16 -1.53
C ASN A 105 8.60 1.90 -0.38
N ILE A 106 9.07 1.21 0.68
CA ILE A 106 9.84 1.85 1.75
C ILE A 106 11.16 2.42 1.19
N GLY A 107 11.83 1.68 0.32
CA GLY A 107 13.02 2.16 -0.39
C GLY A 107 12.75 3.46 -1.15
N GLY A 108 11.64 3.52 -1.88
CA GLY A 108 11.20 4.72 -2.59
C GLY A 108 10.85 5.88 -1.67
N VAL A 109 10.24 5.63 -0.51
CA VAL A 109 9.98 6.69 0.47
C VAL A 109 11.30 7.28 0.99
N TYR A 110 12.27 6.45 1.38
CA TYR A 110 13.57 6.95 1.84
C TYR A 110 14.37 7.67 0.77
N ASP A 111 14.28 7.23 -0.48
CA ASP A 111 14.89 7.91 -1.62
C ASP A 111 14.35 9.34 -1.76
N ASN A 112 13.02 9.51 -1.68
CA ASN A 112 12.38 10.82 -1.71
C ASN A 112 12.71 11.70 -0.48
N MET A 113 13.08 11.09 0.66
CA MET A 113 13.57 11.80 1.83
C MET A 113 15.06 12.19 1.74
N GLY A 114 15.79 11.72 0.72
CA GLY A 114 17.24 11.88 0.61
C GLY A 114 18.05 10.94 1.53
N GLU A 115 17.40 9.94 2.15
CA GLU A 115 18.02 8.96 3.03
C GLU A 115 18.54 7.75 2.23
N TYR A 116 19.47 8.02 1.30
CA TYR A 116 19.90 7.05 0.29
C TYR A 116 20.44 5.73 0.84
N SER A 117 21.13 5.75 1.99
CA SER A 117 21.63 4.51 2.60
C SER A 117 20.50 3.57 3.01
N LYS A 118 19.40 4.11 3.55
CA LYS A 118 18.22 3.31 3.90
C LYS A 118 17.45 2.90 2.64
N ALA A 119 17.35 3.79 1.66
CA ALA A 119 16.74 3.46 0.38
C ALA A 119 17.40 2.23 -0.26
N LEU A 120 18.74 2.22 -0.33
CA LEU A 120 19.53 1.09 -0.85
C LEU A 120 19.33 -0.19 -0.04
N GLU A 121 19.28 -0.11 1.29
CA GLU A 121 19.00 -1.27 2.14
C GLU A 121 17.66 -1.92 1.80
N TYR A 122 16.60 -1.10 1.70
CA TYR A 122 15.25 -1.57 1.44
C TYR A 122 15.05 -2.05 0.00
N TYR A 123 15.63 -1.35 -0.99
CA TYR A 123 15.65 -1.83 -2.36
C TYR A 123 16.42 -3.15 -2.49
N GLY A 124 17.55 -3.31 -1.80
CA GLY A 124 18.31 -4.56 -1.78
C GLY A 124 17.51 -5.74 -1.22
N LYS A 125 16.72 -5.53 -0.16
CA LYS A 125 15.78 -6.54 0.36
C LYS A 125 14.72 -6.92 -0.68
N SER A 126 14.13 -5.93 -1.36
CA SER A 126 13.14 -6.16 -2.41
C SER A 126 13.73 -6.96 -3.58
N LEU A 127 14.92 -6.56 -4.06
CA LEU A 127 15.61 -7.21 -5.18
C LEU A 127 15.96 -8.66 -4.86
N LYS A 128 16.55 -8.92 -3.69
CA LYS A 128 16.91 -10.28 -3.27
C LYS A 128 15.72 -11.26 -3.29
N ILE A 129 14.54 -10.79 -2.89
CA ILE A 129 13.32 -11.60 -2.94
C ILE A 129 12.89 -11.85 -4.39
N ARG A 130 12.94 -10.82 -5.24
CA ARG A 130 12.60 -10.94 -6.66
C ARG A 130 13.54 -11.90 -7.40
N GLU A 131 14.85 -11.86 -7.11
CA GLU A 131 15.84 -12.77 -7.70
C GLU A 131 15.58 -14.24 -7.36
N ASN A 132 15.02 -14.53 -6.18
CA ASN A 132 14.70 -15.90 -5.77
C ASN A 132 13.51 -16.50 -6.53
N VAL A 133 12.59 -15.67 -7.04
CA VAL A 133 11.29 -16.12 -7.58
C VAL A 133 11.10 -15.81 -9.07
N LEU A 134 11.93 -14.94 -9.64
CA LEU A 134 11.82 -14.50 -11.03
C LEU A 134 13.03 -14.95 -11.86
N PRO A 135 12.85 -15.29 -13.14
CA PRO A 135 13.96 -15.56 -14.03
C PRO A 135 14.81 -14.29 -14.23
N PRO A 136 16.13 -14.40 -14.47
CA PRO A 136 17.01 -13.23 -14.64
C PRO A 136 16.61 -12.25 -15.75
N THR A 137 15.76 -12.67 -16.69
CA THR A 137 15.25 -11.84 -17.79
C THR A 137 13.96 -11.09 -17.44
N HIS A 138 13.46 -11.20 -16.21
CA HIS A 138 12.19 -10.60 -15.81
C HIS A 138 12.32 -9.07 -15.71
N PRO A 139 11.39 -8.27 -16.26
CA PRO A 139 11.47 -6.80 -16.23
C PRO A 139 11.61 -6.19 -14.83
N ASP A 140 11.07 -6.88 -13.82
CA ASP A 140 11.19 -6.47 -12.41
C ASP A 140 12.61 -6.55 -11.81
N LEU A 141 13.57 -7.14 -12.56
CA LEU A 141 15.00 -7.23 -12.25
C LEU A 141 15.87 -6.36 -13.19
N ALA A 142 15.27 -5.72 -14.19
CA ALA A 142 15.96 -4.99 -15.26
C ALA A 142 16.12 -3.49 -14.98
#